data_AF-A0A935II23-F1
#
_entry.id   AF-A0A935II23-F1
#
_cell.length_a   1.000
_cell.length_b   1.000
_cell.length_c   1.000
_cell.angle_alpha   90.00
_cell.angle_beta   90.00
_cell.angle_gamma   90.00
#
_symmetry.space_group_name_H-M   'P 1'
#
loop_
_entity.id
_entity.type
_entity.pdbx_description
1 polymer ?
#
loop_
_entity_poly.entity_id
_entity_poly.type
_entity_poly.pdbx_seq_one_letter_code
_entity_poly.pdbx_strand_id
1 'polypeptide(L)'
;MNPTLSVYCRHLTSIQQSDVDVAKSFPKVFDEFMEWAEIPDQDYVFCAWGSKDLMMIESDSDIHRYDVSWFRPYVDVKSQYHSRRNISKTNGLAKTLKLLNLEFEGEAHRALSDAYNLSKIIVRYIDEWSY
;
A
#
# COMPACT_ATOMS: atom_id res chain seq x y z
N MET A 1 -18.01 12.02 1.58
CA MET A 1 -17.19 11.55 2.72
C MET A 1 -18.08 10.84 3.73
N ASN A 2 -17.57 9.74 4.32
CA ASN A 2 -18.27 8.95 5.34
C ASN A 2 -17.38 8.88 6.61
N PRO A 3 -17.61 9.74 7.61
CA PRO A 3 -16.71 9.86 8.78
C PRO A 3 -16.84 8.70 9.78
N THR A 4 -17.95 7.95 9.72
CA THR A 4 -18.19 6.82 10.61
C THR A 4 -17.82 5.51 9.93
N LEU A 5 -16.85 4.79 10.50
CA LEU A 5 -16.43 3.48 10.04
C LEU A 5 -17.57 2.46 10.21
N SER A 6 -17.75 1.62 9.20
CA SER A 6 -18.67 0.48 9.30
C SER A 6 -18.10 -0.60 10.24
N VAL A 7 -18.98 -1.46 10.78
CA VAL A 7 -18.56 -2.63 11.56
C VAL A 7 -17.61 -3.53 10.75
N TYR A 8 -17.89 -3.69 9.46
CA TYR A 8 -17.04 -4.45 8.55
C TYR A 8 -15.64 -3.83 8.43
N CYS A 9 -15.54 -2.51 8.21
CA CYS A 9 -14.24 -1.84 8.10
C CYS A 9 -13.41 -1.99 9.38
N ARG A 10 -14.03 -1.78 10.55
CA ARG A 10 -13.34 -1.93 11.83
C ARG A 10 -12.84 -3.35 12.07
N HIS A 11 -13.62 -4.37 11.71
CA HIS A 11 -13.17 -5.76 11.83
C HIS A 11 -12.13 -6.14 10.79
N LEU A 12 -12.21 -5.57 9.59
CA LEU A 12 -11.26 -5.87 8.53
C LEU A 12 -9.89 -5.27 8.83
N THR A 13 -9.82 -4.01 9.24
CA THR A 13 -8.56 -3.26 9.39
C THR A 13 -8.08 -3.10 10.84
N SER A 14 -8.90 -3.53 11.80
CA SER A 14 -8.69 -3.33 13.24
C SER A 14 -8.53 -1.86 13.67
N ILE A 15 -8.82 -0.90 12.78
CA ILE A 15 -8.89 0.53 13.10
C ILE A 15 -10.19 0.81 13.85
N GLN A 16 -10.08 1.44 15.02
CA GLN A 16 -11.23 1.85 15.81
C GLN A 16 -11.74 3.23 15.36
N GLN A 17 -13.01 3.52 15.66
CA GLN A 17 -13.56 4.85 15.39
C GLN A 17 -12.78 5.94 16.14
N SER A 18 -12.40 5.66 17.38
CA SER A 18 -11.58 6.56 18.21
C SER A 18 -10.24 6.90 17.57
N ASP A 19 -9.65 6.00 16.78
CA ASP A 19 -8.36 6.25 16.12
C ASP A 19 -8.51 7.31 15.02
N VAL A 20 -9.60 7.25 14.25
CA VAL A 20 -9.86 8.20 13.16
C VAL A 20 -10.48 9.50 13.64
N ASP A 21 -11.22 9.48 14.76
CA ASP A 21 -11.84 10.67 15.35
C ASP A 21 -10.79 11.70 15.82
N VAL A 22 -9.61 11.22 16.25
CA VAL A 22 -8.49 12.06 16.72
C VAL A 22 -7.36 12.18 15.70
N ALA A 23 -7.49 11.53 14.54
CA ALA A 23 -6.49 11.55 13.49
C ALA A 23 -6.41 12.93 12.82
N LYS A 24 -5.24 13.23 12.26
CA LYS A 24 -5.06 14.39 11.38
C LYS A 24 -5.81 14.13 10.07
N SER A 25 -6.28 15.20 9.43
CA SER A 25 -6.91 15.11 8.11
C SER A 25 -5.91 14.67 7.03
N PHE A 26 -6.43 14.17 5.91
CA PHE A 26 -5.60 13.75 4.77
C PHE A 26 -4.58 14.81 4.34
N PRO A 27 -4.95 16.09 4.06
CA PRO A 27 -3.97 17.10 3.65
C PRO A 27 -2.79 17.23 4.62
N LYS A 28 -3.08 17.24 5.92
CA LYS A 28 -2.05 17.38 6.95
C LYS A 28 -1.13 16.16 7.02
N VAL A 29 -1.68 14.96 6.95
CA VAL A 29 -0.87 13.72 6.93
C VAL A 29 -0.07 13.60 5.64
N PHE A 30 -0.65 14.02 4.51
CA PHE A 30 -0.03 13.94 3.21
C PHE A 30 1.16 14.89 3.09
N ASP A 31 1.03 16.13 3.60
CA ASP A 31 2.15 17.07 3.70
C ASP A 31 3.28 16.53 4.60
N GLU A 32 2.93 16.00 5.78
CA GLU A 32 3.89 15.37 6.70
C GLU A 32 4.57 14.14 6.07
N PHE A 33 3.86 13.38 5.25
CA PHE A 33 4.41 12.25 4.50
C PHE A 33 5.40 12.70 3.43
N MET A 34 5.07 13.72 2.62
CA MET A 34 5.95 14.24 1.59
C MET A 34 7.25 14.80 2.19
N GLU A 35 7.15 15.51 3.32
CA GLU A 35 8.33 16.00 4.06
C GLU A 35 9.19 14.84 4.59
N TRP A 36 8.57 13.87 5.26
CA TRP A 36 9.28 12.70 5.80
C TRP A 36 9.96 11.85 4.72
N ALA A 37 9.32 11.70 3.56
CA ALA A 37 9.82 10.90 2.45
C ALA A 37 10.75 11.69 1.51
N GLU A 38 11.02 12.98 1.80
CA GLU A 38 11.85 13.87 0.98
C GLU A 38 11.38 13.96 -0.49
N ILE A 39 10.07 14.05 -0.69
CA ILE A 39 9.43 14.09 -2.01
C ILE A 39 9.33 15.54 -2.51
N PRO A 40 9.67 15.82 -3.79
CA PRO A 40 10.07 14.90 -4.86
C PRO A 40 11.59 14.81 -5.08
N ASP A 41 12.42 15.18 -4.10
CA ASP A 41 13.85 15.45 -4.31
C ASP A 41 14.74 14.20 -4.33
N GLN A 42 14.20 13.02 -4.02
CA GLN A 42 14.92 11.73 -4.04
C GLN A 42 14.52 10.85 -5.22
N ASP A 43 15.44 9.97 -5.65
CA ASP A 43 15.11 8.89 -6.59
C ASP A 43 14.36 7.78 -5.86
N TYR A 44 13.08 7.57 -6.20
CA TYR A 44 12.25 6.53 -5.61
C TYR A 44 11.31 5.90 -6.64
N VAL A 45 10.81 4.71 -6.30
CA VAL A 45 9.72 4.06 -7.02
C VAL A 45 8.73 3.53 -5.99
N PHE A 46 7.49 3.98 -6.11
CA PHE A 46 6.41 3.47 -5.27
C PHE A 46 6.01 2.07 -5.69
N CYS A 47 5.65 1.25 -4.71
CA CYS A 47 5.15 -0.09 -4.98
C CYS A 47 4.13 -0.50 -3.93
N ALA A 48 3.15 -1.30 -4.35
CA ALA A 48 2.27 -2.01 -3.43
C ALA A 48 1.88 -3.37 -3.99
N TRP A 49 1.13 -4.14 -3.20
CA TRP A 49 0.60 -5.44 -3.63
C TRP A 49 -0.50 -5.30 -4.72
N GLY A 50 -0.90 -4.11 -5.11
CA GLY A 50 -1.84 -3.92 -6.21
C GLY A 50 -1.97 -2.47 -6.60
N SER A 51 -2.79 -2.18 -7.60
CA SER A 51 -3.08 -0.81 -8.04
C SER A 51 -4.06 -0.04 -7.14
N LYS A 52 -4.73 -0.72 -6.19
CA LYS A 52 -5.76 -0.10 -5.35
C LYS A 52 -5.23 1.03 -4.48
N ASP A 53 -4.03 0.87 -3.92
CA ASP A 53 -3.41 1.88 -3.06
C ASP A 53 -3.17 3.19 -3.83
N LEU A 54 -2.57 3.09 -5.03
CA LEU A 54 -2.40 4.23 -5.93
C LEU A 54 -3.74 4.88 -6.29
N MET A 55 -4.75 4.09 -6.66
CA MET A 55 -6.07 4.62 -6.99
C MET A 55 -6.73 5.37 -5.81
N MET A 56 -6.54 4.90 -4.58
CA MET A 56 -7.07 5.56 -3.39
C MET A 56 -6.35 6.88 -3.13
N ILE A 57 -5.01 6.89 -3.24
CA ILE A 57 -4.22 8.11 -3.07
C ILE A 57 -4.57 9.14 -4.15
N GLU A 58 -4.65 8.74 -5.42
CA GLU A 58 -5.06 9.61 -6.53
C GLU A 58 -6.45 10.21 -6.28
N SER A 59 -7.42 9.37 -5.88
CA SER A 59 -8.78 9.83 -5.61
C SER A 59 -8.88 10.84 -4.46
N ASP A 60 -8.16 10.64 -3.35
CA ASP A 60 -8.21 11.57 -2.21
C ASP A 60 -7.40 12.85 -2.52
N SER A 61 -6.31 12.71 -3.28
CA SER A 61 -5.52 13.82 -3.79
C SER A 61 -6.32 14.72 -4.73
N ASP A 62 -7.13 14.15 -5.62
CA ASP A 62 -8.01 14.91 -6.52
C ASP A 62 -9.05 15.72 -5.73
N ILE A 63 -9.64 15.14 -4.69
CA ILE A 63 -10.59 15.83 -3.80
C ILE A 63 -9.92 17.03 -3.11
N HIS A 64 -8.66 16.84 -2.69
CA HIS A 64 -7.88 17.83 -1.95
C HIS A 64 -6.99 18.73 -2.82
N ARG A 65 -7.01 18.56 -4.15
CA ARG A 65 -6.26 19.32 -5.16
C ARG A 65 -4.73 19.20 -5.03
N TYR A 66 -4.23 18.02 -4.70
CA TYR A 66 -2.81 17.69 -4.74
C TYR A 66 -2.40 17.17 -6.12
N ASP A 67 -1.26 17.62 -6.64
CA ASP A 67 -0.59 16.96 -7.76
C ASP A 67 0.20 15.76 -7.23
N VAL A 68 -0.11 14.58 -7.79
CA VAL A 68 0.47 13.30 -7.43
C VAL A 68 1.08 12.58 -8.63
N SER A 69 1.37 13.32 -9.71
CA SER A 69 2.04 12.78 -10.90
C SER A 69 3.38 12.09 -10.58
N TRP A 70 4.05 12.53 -9.52
CA TRP A 70 5.32 11.98 -9.00
C TRP A 70 5.20 10.59 -8.37
N PHE A 71 4.00 10.05 -8.13
CA PHE A 71 3.85 8.64 -7.74
C PHE A 71 4.23 7.66 -8.87
N ARG A 72 4.48 8.17 -10.09
CA ARG A 72 4.83 7.37 -11.26
C ARG A 72 6.33 7.51 -11.55
N PRO A 73 7.03 6.39 -11.82
CA PRO A 73 6.51 5.03 -12.03
C PRO A 73 6.04 4.36 -10.72
N TYR A 74 5.04 3.47 -10.86
CA TYR A 74 4.46 2.72 -9.76
C TYR A 74 4.47 1.22 -10.08
N VAL A 75 4.98 0.43 -9.15
CA VAL A 75 5.09 -1.02 -9.30
C VAL A 75 3.91 -1.73 -8.63
N ASP A 76 3.02 -2.27 -9.45
CA ASP A 76 2.05 -3.29 -9.02
C ASP A 76 2.78 -4.64 -8.87
N VAL A 77 3.25 -4.91 -7.66
CA VAL A 77 4.04 -6.11 -7.33
C VAL A 77 3.26 -7.38 -7.61
N LYS A 78 1.94 -7.39 -7.38
CA LYS A 78 1.11 -8.57 -7.62
C LYS A 78 1.05 -8.87 -9.11
N SER A 79 0.75 -7.88 -9.94
CA SER A 79 0.65 -8.08 -11.39
C SER A 79 1.99 -8.55 -11.97
N GLN A 80 3.10 -7.91 -11.60
CA GLN A 80 4.44 -8.33 -12.05
C GLN A 80 4.81 -9.75 -11.57
N TYR A 81 4.61 -10.05 -10.29
CA TYR A 81 4.93 -11.35 -9.71
C TYR A 81 4.15 -12.49 -10.39
N HIS A 82 2.84 -12.32 -10.58
CA HIS A 82 2.00 -13.36 -11.18
C HIS A 82 2.31 -13.56 -12.66
N SER A 83 2.58 -12.48 -13.40
CA SER A 83 2.99 -12.54 -14.80
C SER A 83 4.30 -13.32 -14.97
N ARG A 84 5.34 -12.97 -14.20
CA ARG A 84 6.66 -13.64 -14.26
C ARG A 84 6.62 -15.12 -13.89
N ARG A 85 5.67 -15.52 -13.04
CA ARG A 85 5.52 -16.91 -12.58
C ARG A 85 4.44 -17.70 -13.33
N ASN A 86 3.87 -17.13 -14.41
CA ASN A 86 2.79 -17.75 -15.19
C ASN A 86 1.60 -18.21 -14.33
N ILE A 87 1.26 -17.45 -13.27
CA ILE A 87 0.18 -17.80 -12.35
C ILE A 87 -1.13 -17.20 -12.87
N SER A 88 -2.01 -18.05 -13.38
CA SER A 88 -3.32 -17.64 -13.92
C SER A 88 -4.34 -17.21 -12.87
N LYS A 89 -4.27 -17.80 -11.66
CA LYS A 89 -5.16 -17.45 -10.54
C LYS A 89 -4.43 -16.60 -9.52
N THR A 90 -4.71 -15.29 -9.52
CA THR A 90 -4.03 -14.37 -8.61
C THR A 90 -4.35 -14.66 -7.14
N ASN A 91 -3.32 -14.58 -6.30
CA ASN A 91 -3.40 -14.79 -4.87
C ASN A 91 -3.29 -13.46 -4.12
N GLY A 92 -3.79 -13.42 -2.89
CA GLY A 92 -3.52 -12.32 -1.95
C GLY A 92 -2.11 -12.41 -1.35
N LEU A 93 -1.64 -11.31 -0.76
CA LEU A 93 -0.29 -11.18 -0.20
C LEU A 93 0.07 -12.32 0.76
N ALA A 94 -0.77 -12.56 1.78
CA ALA A 94 -0.57 -13.62 2.77
C ALA A 94 -0.44 -15.02 2.15
N LYS A 95 -1.26 -15.32 1.13
CA LYS A 95 -1.19 -16.61 0.42
C LYS A 95 0.09 -16.72 -0.41
N THR A 96 0.52 -15.64 -1.06
CA THR A 96 1.80 -15.62 -1.79
C THR A 96 2.97 -15.86 -0.85
N LEU A 97 3.02 -15.20 0.31
CA LEU A 97 4.06 -15.41 1.32
C LEU A 97 4.11 -16.87 1.78
N LYS A 98 2.95 -17.46 2.07
CA LYS A 98 2.85 -18.88 2.44
C LYS A 98 3.42 -19.81 1.37
N LEU A 99 3.14 -19.55 0.08
CA LEU A 99 3.71 -20.34 -1.03
C LEU A 99 5.23 -20.18 -1.16
N LEU A 100 5.77 -19.06 -0.69
CA LEU A 100 7.20 -18.77 -0.66
C LEU A 100 7.89 -19.28 0.62
N ASN A 101 7.16 -19.96 1.51
CA ASN A 101 7.61 -20.34 2.85
C ASN A 101 8.11 -19.12 3.66
N LEU A 102 7.43 -17.98 3.50
CA LEU A 102 7.64 -16.78 4.30
C LEU A 102 6.47 -16.62 5.27
N GLU A 103 6.78 -16.39 6.54
CA GLU A 103 5.76 -16.13 7.56
C GLU A 103 5.24 -14.70 7.44
N PHE A 104 3.92 -14.53 7.59
CA PHE A 104 3.30 -13.23 7.69
C PHE A 104 3.48 -12.71 9.12
N GLU A 105 4.02 -11.50 9.27
CA GLU A 105 4.28 -10.87 10.57
C GLU A 105 3.31 -9.71 10.84
N GLY A 106 2.80 -9.63 12.06
CA GLY A 106 1.78 -8.66 12.43
C GLY A 106 0.38 -9.08 12.02
N GLU A 107 -0.50 -8.11 11.83
CA GLU A 107 -1.93 -8.34 11.59
C GLU A 107 -2.29 -8.05 10.14
N ALA A 108 -2.94 -9.02 9.48
CA ALA A 108 -3.39 -8.84 8.10
C ALA A 108 -4.34 -7.65 7.99
N HIS A 109 -4.27 -6.91 6.87
CA HIS A 109 -5.08 -5.72 6.60
C HIS A 109 -4.77 -4.51 7.51
N ARG A 110 -3.69 -4.57 8.30
CA ARG A 110 -3.01 -3.37 8.83
C ARG A 110 -2.01 -2.89 7.80
N ALA A 111 -2.14 -1.64 7.35
CA ALA A 111 -1.29 -1.05 6.30
C ALA A 111 0.21 -1.26 6.56
N LEU A 112 0.67 -1.01 7.79
CA LEU A 112 2.08 -1.20 8.16
C LEU A 112 2.52 -2.66 8.09
N SER A 113 1.69 -3.60 8.56
CA SER A 113 2.00 -5.04 8.51
C SER A 113 1.99 -5.54 7.07
N ASP A 114 1.03 -5.11 6.24
CA ASP A 114 0.98 -5.47 4.83
C ASP A 114 2.21 -4.92 4.08
N ALA A 115 2.61 -3.66 4.32
CA ALA A 115 3.81 -3.06 3.72
C ALA A 115 5.09 -3.80 4.14
N TYR A 116 5.23 -4.12 5.43
CA TYR A 116 6.36 -4.90 5.94
C TYR A 116 6.46 -6.27 5.26
N ASN A 117 5.35 -6.99 5.17
CA ASN A 117 5.36 -8.31 4.55
C ASN A 117 5.53 -8.26 3.03
N LEU A 118 5.03 -7.22 2.37
CA LEU A 118 5.33 -6.97 0.96
C LEU A 118 6.83 -6.79 0.72
N SER A 119 7.52 -6.05 1.61
CA SER A 119 8.97 -5.84 1.51
C SER A 119 9.76 -7.15 1.47
N LYS A 120 9.30 -8.21 2.15
CA LYS A 120 9.94 -9.54 2.11
C LYS A 120 9.92 -10.14 0.70
N ILE A 121 8.82 -9.96 -0.04
CA ILE A 121 8.72 -10.40 -1.44
C ILE A 121 9.64 -9.56 -2.31
N ILE A 122 9.63 -8.23 -2.11
CA ILE A 122 10.45 -7.29 -2.88
C ILE A 122 11.93 -7.64 -2.73
N VAL A 123 12.43 -7.73 -1.48
CA VAL A 123 13.83 -8.06 -1.18
C VAL A 123 14.22 -9.42 -1.72
N ARG A 124 13.34 -10.43 -1.64
CA ARG A 124 13.63 -11.78 -2.14
C ARG A 124 13.86 -11.81 -3.67
N TYR A 125 13.26 -10.89 -4.41
CA TYR A 125 13.31 -10.84 -5.87
C TYR A 125 13.79 -9.48 -6.38
N ILE A 126 14.69 -8.82 -5.65
CA ILE A 126 15.09 -7.43 -5.90
C ILE A 126 15.58 -7.20 -7.33
N ASP A 127 16.31 -8.16 -7.89
CA ASP A 127 16.84 -8.12 -9.26
C ASP A 127 15.82 -8.53 -10.34
N GLU A 128 14.62 -8.95 -9.93
CA GLU A 128 13.54 -9.37 -10.84
C GLU A 128 12.46 -8.29 -10.99
N TRP A 129 12.52 -7.13 -10.37
CA TRP A 129 11.48 -6.11 -10.57
C TRP A 129 11.76 -5.23 -11.77
N SER A 130 10.69 -4.80 -12.44
CA SER A 130 10.76 -3.76 -13.46
C SER A 130 10.27 -2.46 -12.84
N TYR A 131 11.20 -1.52 -12.69
CA TYR A 131 11.01 -0.19 -12.12
C TYR A 131 10.63 0.83 -13.20
#